data_AF-A0A544TCP7-F1
#
_entry.id   AF-A0A544TCP7-F1
#
_cell.length_a   1.000
_cell.length_b   1.000
_cell.length_c   1.000
_cell.angle_alpha   90.00
_cell.angle_beta   90.00
_cell.angle_gamma   90.00
#
_symmetry.space_group_name_H-M   'P 1'
#
loop_
_entity.id
_entity.type
_entity.pdbx_description
1 polymer ?
#
loop_
_entity_poly.entity_id
_entity_poly.type
_entity_poly.pdbx_seq_one_letter_code
_entity_poly.pdbx_strand_id
1 'polypeptide(L)'
;MFRSYTQDDFDFLYGMLSDPAMVCYIGNGETRDLNEAEVFLEWIYRNNEMNPEYGLKVVVRKEDSVSVGHAGNCPAKSKGEGRTEGR
;
A
#
# COMPACT_ATOMS: atom_id res chain seq x y z
N MET A 1 11.38 10.22 -5.21
CA MET A 1 11.54 10.54 -3.77
C MET A 1 10.55 9.69 -3.01
N PHE A 2 10.90 9.25 -1.81
CA PHE A 2 9.95 8.58 -0.92
C PHE A 2 9.55 9.56 0.17
N ARG A 3 8.25 9.72 0.40
CA ARG A 3 7.72 10.54 1.51
C ARG A 3 6.60 9.80 2.22
N SER A 4 6.36 10.18 3.47
CA SER A 4 5.21 9.69 4.22
C SER A 4 3.90 10.13 3.54
N TYR A 5 2.87 9.29 3.68
CA TYR A 5 1.51 9.63 3.30
C TYR A 5 1.00 10.81 4.14
N THR A 6 0.17 11.65 3.53
CA THR A 6 -0.65 12.66 4.20
C THR A 6 -2.12 12.47 3.84
N GLN A 7 -3.02 13.19 4.51
CA GLN A 7 -4.45 13.12 4.20
C GLN A 7 -4.75 13.56 2.74
N ASP A 8 -3.95 14.47 2.20
CA ASP A 8 -4.07 14.95 0.81
C ASP A 8 -3.77 13.86 -0.23
N ASP A 9 -3.12 12.77 0.18
CA ASP A 9 -2.86 11.61 -0.68
C ASP A 9 -4.01 10.61 -0.73
N PHE A 10 -5.09 10.84 0.01
CA PHE A 10 -6.20 9.89 0.10
C PHE A 10 -6.81 9.62 -1.28
N ASP A 11 -7.08 10.66 -2.08
CA ASP A 11 -7.64 10.50 -3.42
C ASP A 11 -6.72 9.68 -4.34
N PHE A 12 -5.40 9.90 -4.23
CA PHE A 12 -4.40 9.14 -4.94
C PHE A 12 -4.36 7.67 -4.49
N LEU A 13 -4.39 7.43 -3.18
CA LEU A 13 -4.42 6.10 -2.59
C LEU A 13 -5.69 5.34 -3.01
N TYR A 14 -6.86 5.96 -2.89
CA TYR A 14 -8.13 5.38 -3.28
C TYR A 14 -8.17 5.07 -4.78
N GLY A 15 -7.64 5.96 -5.62
CA GLY A 15 -7.52 5.70 -7.07
C GLY A 15 -6.71 4.44 -7.37
N MET A 16 -5.59 4.21 -6.67
CA MET A 16 -4.80 2.99 -6.85
C MET A 16 -5.50 1.73 -6.30
N LEU A 17 -6.19 1.86 -5.16
CA LEU A 17 -6.84 0.73 -4.49
C LEU A 17 -8.16 0.32 -5.14
N SER A 18 -8.82 1.22 -5.85
CA SER A 18 -10.05 0.93 -6.59
C SER A 18 -9.80 0.46 -8.03
N ASP A 19 -8.57 0.61 -8.54
CA ASP A 19 -8.20 0.16 -9.88
C ASP A 19 -7.77 -1.33 -9.87
N PRO A 20 -8.55 -2.24 -10.49
CA PRO A 20 -8.23 -3.67 -10.57
C PRO A 20 -6.90 -3.96 -11.29
N ALA A 21 -6.50 -3.11 -12.24
CA ALA A 21 -5.23 -3.24 -12.95
C ALA A 21 -4.03 -2.84 -12.07
N MET A 22 -4.27 -2.09 -11.00
CA MET A 22 -3.24 -1.71 -10.03
C MET A 22 -3.17 -2.71 -8.88
N VAL A 23 -4.30 -3.05 -8.24
CA VAL A 23 -4.31 -3.98 -7.08
C VAL A 23 -3.83 -5.39 -7.41
N CYS A 24 -3.88 -5.82 -8.68
CA CYS A 24 -3.28 -7.09 -9.07
C CYS A 24 -1.75 -7.13 -8.86
N TYR A 25 -1.09 -5.97 -8.75
CA TYR A 25 0.33 -5.83 -8.42
C TYR A 25 0.58 -5.39 -6.96
N ILE A 26 -0.44 -4.97 -6.21
CA ILE A 26 -0.29 -4.44 -4.84
C ILE A 26 -1.30 -5.05 -3.85
N GLY A 27 -0.83 -5.52 -2.69
CA GLY A 27 -1.70 -6.08 -1.65
C GLY A 27 -2.16 -7.50 -1.95
N ASN A 28 -3.47 -7.76 -1.83
CA ASN A 28 -4.09 -9.09 -1.99
C ASN A 28 -4.79 -9.30 -3.34
N GLY A 29 -4.66 -8.37 -4.29
CA GLY A 29 -5.32 -8.47 -5.59
C GLY A 29 -6.77 -7.99 -5.63
N GLU A 30 -7.33 -7.57 -4.50
CA GLU A 30 -8.72 -7.13 -4.39
C GLU A 30 -8.81 -5.61 -4.35
N THR A 31 -9.74 -5.06 -5.12
CA THR A 31 -10.06 -3.63 -5.09
C THR A 31 -10.70 -3.28 -3.76
N ARG A 32 -10.42 -2.09 -3.24
CA ARG A 32 -11.02 -1.60 -2.00
C ARG A 32 -12.05 -0.51 -2.28
N ASP A 33 -13.11 -0.52 -1.48
CA ASP A 33 -14.05 0.60 -1.44
C ASP A 33 -13.50 1.79 -0.63
N LEU A 34 -14.28 2.87 -0.55
CA LEU A 34 -13.89 4.09 0.15
C LEU A 34 -13.55 3.84 1.63
N ASN A 35 -14.39 3.10 2.34
CA ASN A 35 -14.21 2.83 3.77
C ASN A 35 -12.97 1.94 3.98
N GLU A 36 -12.80 0.94 3.14
CA GLU A 36 -11.63 0.05 3.17
C GLU A 36 -10.33 0.80 2.86
N ALA A 37 -10.37 1.80 1.97
CA ALA A 37 -9.24 2.66 1.68
C ALA A 37 -8.90 3.59 2.86
N GLU A 38 -9.90 4.12 3.59
CA GLU A 38 -9.67 4.91 4.81
C GLU A 38 -9.01 4.06 5.91
N VAL A 39 -9.53 2.86 6.14
CA VAL A 39 -8.94 1.90 7.09
C VAL A 39 -7.50 1.55 6.68
N PHE A 40 -7.24 1.44 5.38
CA PHE A 40 -5.89 1.18 4.88
C PHE A 40 -4.94 2.37 5.10
N LEU A 41 -5.40 3.61 4.93
CA LEU A 41 -4.60 4.80 5.22
C LEU A 41 -4.24 4.89 6.71
N GLU A 42 -5.20 4.64 7.59
CA GLU A 42 -4.96 4.57 9.04
C GLU A 42 -3.95 3.49 9.41
N TRP A 43 -4.03 2.33 8.75
CA TRP A 43 -3.04 1.27 8.91
C TRP A 43 -1.63 1.71 8.46
N ILE A 44 -1.52 2.46 7.35
CA ILE A 44 -0.25 3.03 6.89
C ILE A 44 0.34 3.98 7.94
N TYR A 45 -0.46 4.87 8.52
CA TYR A 45 0.00 5.79 9.56
C TYR A 45 0.56 5.04 10.77
N ARG A 46 -0.19 4.08 11.31
CA ARG A 46 0.26 3.26 12.45
C ARG A 46 1.54 2.49 12.13
N ASN A 47 1.66 1.92 10.92
CA ASN A 47 2.86 1.17 10.56
C ASN A 47 4.08 2.07 10.34
N ASN A 48 3.89 3.28 9.80
CA ASN A 48 4.95 4.28 9.68
C ASN A 48 5.39 4.82 11.05
N GLU A 49 4.49 4.97 12.02
CA GLU A 49 4.84 5.33 13.40
C GLU A 49 5.66 4.23 14.08
N MET A 50 5.28 2.95 13.90
CA MET A 50 6.01 1.82 14.48
C MET A 50 7.34 1.54 13.78
N ASN A 51 7.42 1.75 12.46
CA ASN A 51 8.60 1.48 11.63
C ASN A 51 8.87 2.62 10.64
N PRO A 52 9.43 3.76 11.08
CA PRO A 52 9.61 4.95 10.24
C PRO A 52 10.50 4.74 9.01
N GLU A 53 11.42 3.79 9.10
CA GLU A 53 12.34 3.44 8.01
C GLU A 53 11.71 2.51 6.97
N TYR A 54 10.75 1.65 7.38
CA TYR A 54 10.24 0.56 6.55
C TYR A 54 8.75 0.65 6.21
N GLY A 55 8.01 1.58 6.80
CA GLY A 55 6.58 1.72 6.51
C GLY A 55 6.31 2.18 5.07
N LEU A 56 5.03 2.13 4.69
CA LEU A 56 4.61 2.39 3.32
C LEU A 56 4.72 3.88 3.00
N LYS A 57 5.45 4.21 1.92
CA LYS A 57 5.72 5.59 1.49
C LYS A 57 5.19 5.85 0.09
N VAL A 58 4.79 7.09 -0.17
CA VAL A 58 4.42 7.56 -1.51
C VAL A 58 5.69 7.71 -2.34
N VAL A 59 5.67 7.16 -3.55
CA VAL A 59 6.71 7.37 -4.56
C VAL A 59 6.35 8.59 -5.38
N VAL A 60 7.20 9.60 -5.30
CA VAL A 60 7.05 10.86 -6.03
C VAL A 60 8.11 10.98 -7.12
N ARG A 61 7.71 11.24 -8.35
CA ARG A 61 8.62 11.52 -9.46
C ARG A 61 9.33 12.85 -9.21
N LYS A 62 10.66 12.85 -9.31
CA LYS A 62 11.48 14.02 -8.92
C LYS A 62 11.35 15.20 -9.87
N GLU A 63 11.01 14.95 -11.14
CA GLU A 63 10.99 15.95 -12.20
C GLU A 63 9.81 16.93 -12.06
N ASP A 64 8.67 16.45 -11.56
CA ASP A 64 7.41 17.22 -11.53
C ASP A 64 6.63 17.07 -10.22
N SER A 65 7.21 16.41 -9.22
CA SER A 65 6.57 16.15 -7.92
C SER A 65 5.25 15.37 -7.99
N VAL A 66 5.02 14.62 -9.06
CA VAL A 66 3.80 13.81 -9.23
C VAL A 66 3.92 12.49 -8.46
N SER A 67 2.88 12.12 -7.72
CA SER A 67 2.74 10.81 -7.08
C SER A 67 2.53 9.74 -8.15
N VAL A 68 3.41 8.73 -8.20
CA VAL A 68 3.41 7.68 -9.24
C VAL A 68 3.24 6.26 -8.70
N GLY A 69 3.21 6.11 -7.37
CA GLY A 69 2.91 4.83 -6.72
C GLY A 69 3.19 4.87 -5.23
N HIS A 70 3.32 3.69 -4.63
CA HIS A 70 3.83 3.53 -3.28
C HIS A 70 4.87 2.41 -3.20
N ALA A 71 5.72 2.49 -2.18
CA ALA A 71 6.71 1.47 -1.89
C ALA A 71 6.99 1.44 -0.38
N GLY A 72 7.19 0.25 0.15
CA GLY A 72 7.55 0.05 1.55
C GLY A 72 7.39 -1.41 1.95
N ASN A 73 7.87 -1.72 3.13
CA ASN A 73 7.79 -3.06 3.68
C ASN A 73 6.46 -3.19 4.45
N CYS A 74 5.47 -3.77 3.78
CA CYS A 74 4.26 -4.21 4.45
C CYS A 74 4.59 -5.55 5.13
N PRO A 75 4.39 -5.73 6.45
CA PRO A 75 4.46 -7.05 7.06
C PRO A 75 3.40 -7.92 6.40
N ALA A 76 3.83 -8.74 5.43
CA ALA A 76 2.96 -9.71 4.80
C ALA A 76 2.44 -10.63 5.92
N LYS A 77 1.11 -10.74 6.06
CA LYS A 77 0.55 -11.94 6.65
C LYS A 77 0.99 -13.06 5.72
N SER A 78 2.07 -13.77 6.07
CA SER A 78 2.45 -14.98 5.36
C SER A 78 1.23 -15.91 5.43
N LYS A 79 0.50 -16.00 4.33
CA LYS A 79 -0.43 -17.10 4.13
C LYS A 79 0.46 -18.32 4.01
N GLY A 80 0.69 -19.00 5.14
CA GLY A 80 1.37 -20.27 5.19
C GLY A 80 0.54 -21.29 4.44
N GLU A 81 0.64 -21.33 3.11
CA GLU A 81 0.22 -22.48 2.33
C GLU A 81 1.30 -23.54 2.49
N GLY A 82 1.12 -24.37 3.51
CA GLY A 82 1.73 -25.69 3.56
C GLY A 82 1.22 -26.49 2.37
N ARG A 83 1.92 -26.42 1.24
CA ARG A 83 1.87 -27.46 0.21
C ARG A 83 2.56 -28.68 0.80
N THR A 84 1.81 -29.57 1.44
CA THR A 84 2.24 -30.96 1.59
C THR A 84 2.09 -31.63 0.24
N GLU A 85 3.19 -31.69 -0.51
CA GLU A 85 3.37 -32.69 -1.57
C GLU A 85 3.24 -34.08 -0.95
N GLY A 86 2.48 -34.93 -1.63
CA GLY A 86 2.17 -36.28 -1.19
C GLY A 86 3.41 -37.18 -1.13
N ARG A 87 3.26 -38.25 -0.35
CA ARG A 87 3.98 -39.49 -0.54
C ARG A 87 3.11 -40.67 -0.16
#